data_AF-A0A7K4HBY2-F1
#
_entry.id   AF-A0A7K4HBY2-F1
#
_cell.length_a   1.000
_cell.length_b   1.000
_cell.length_c   1.000
_cell.angle_alpha   90.00
_cell.angle_beta   90.00
_cell.angle_gamma   90.00
#
_symmetry.space_group_name_H-M   'P 1'
#
loop_
_entity.id
_entity.type
_entity.pdbx_description
1 polymer ?
#
loop_
_entity_poly.entity_id
_entity_poly.type
_entity_poly.pdbx_seq_one_letter_code
_entity_poly.pdbx_strand_id
1 'polypeptide(L)'
;MVTEGKKGKKKYPNPFKVLVLATFIDRVGGFLLFPFFSVYLIDHFNVTIVEVGFLFAIFAGGSIIGSTIGGALTDKYGRRSMLLFG
;
A
#
# COMPACT_ATOMS: atom_id res chain seq x y z
N MET A 1 -50.79 -1.38 9.15
CA MET A 1 -49.97 -0.87 8.03
C MET A 1 -48.88 -0.02 8.66
N VAL A 2 -47.59 -0.34 8.71
CA VAL A 2 -46.71 -1.11 7.82
C VAL A 2 -45.63 -1.76 8.70
N THR A 3 -45.50 -3.08 8.63
CA THR A 3 -44.31 -3.81 9.09
C THR A 3 -43.46 -4.11 7.87
N GLU A 4 -42.22 -3.64 7.82
CA GLU A 4 -41.08 -4.46 7.39
C GLU A 4 -39.75 -3.71 7.60
N GLY A 5 -39.16 -3.91 8.78
CA GLY A 5 -37.73 -3.75 8.97
C GLY A 5 -37.00 -4.99 8.47
N LYS A 6 -36.48 -4.95 7.24
CA LYS A 6 -35.46 -5.90 6.78
C LYS A 6 -34.34 -5.14 6.07
N LYS A 7 -33.36 -4.68 6.86
CA LYS A 7 -32.04 -4.27 6.35
C LYS A 7 -31.32 -5.52 5.81
N GLY A 8 -31.48 -5.79 4.52
CA GLY A 8 -30.73 -6.83 3.83
C GLY A 8 -29.22 -6.55 3.91
N LYS A 9 -28.44 -7.53 4.40
CA LYS A 9 -26.97 -7.47 4.40
C LYS A 9 -26.50 -7.29 2.96
N LYS A 10 -26.09 -6.07 2.55
CA LYS A 10 -25.47 -5.83 1.23
C LYS A 10 -24.20 -6.69 1.14
N LYS A 11 -24.26 -7.76 0.35
CA LYS A 11 -23.17 -8.71 0.18
C LYS A 11 -22.16 -8.10 -0.81
N TYR A 12 -20.99 -7.72 -0.32
CA TYR A 12 -19.94 -7.17 -1.19
C TYR A 12 -19.47 -8.20 -2.23
N PRO A 13 -19.16 -7.77 -3.46
CA PRO A 13 -18.61 -8.64 -4.51
C PRO A 13 -17.33 -9.36 -4.04
N ASN A 14 -17.12 -10.60 -4.49
CA ASN A 14 -15.93 -11.38 -4.12
C ASN A 14 -14.59 -10.66 -4.45
N PRO A 15 -14.42 -9.97 -5.59
CA PRO A 15 -13.19 -9.23 -5.88
C PRO A 15 -12.88 -8.16 -4.84
N PHE A 16 -13.90 -7.51 -4.29
CA PHE A 16 -13.72 -6.49 -3.25
C PHE A 16 -13.13 -7.08 -1.97
N LYS A 17 -13.61 -8.25 -1.53
CA LYS A 17 -13.07 -8.92 -0.34
C LYS A 17 -11.60 -9.31 -0.50
N VAL A 18 -11.24 -9.79 -1.69
CA VAL A 18 -9.85 -10.15 -2.02
C VAL A 18 -8.96 -8.92 -1.98
N LEU A 19 -9.39 -7.80 -2.59
CA LEU A 19 -8.63 -6.55 -2.57
C LEU A 19 -8.46 -6.01 -1.14
N VAL A 20 -9.53 -6.03 -0.34
CA VAL A 20 -9.44 -5.59 1.07
C VAL A 20 -8.46 -6.45 1.86
N LEU A 21 -8.49 -7.77 1.69
CA LEU A 21 -7.54 -8.66 2.37
C LEU A 21 -6.10 -8.45 1.89
N ALA A 22 -5.89 -8.30 0.58
CA ALA A 22 -4.57 -8.03 0.02
C ALA A 22 -4.00 -6.71 0.52
N THR A 23 -4.80 -5.63 0.50
CA THR A 23 -4.40 -4.33 1.05
C THR A 23 -4.17 -4.41 2.55
N PHE A 24 -4.95 -5.18 3.29
CA PHE A 24 -4.72 -5.37 4.72
C PHE A 24 -3.35 -6.00 4.99
N ILE A 25 -3.00 -7.08 4.27
CA ILE A 25 -1.69 -7.74 4.40
C ILE A 25 -0.56 -6.78 4.04
N ASP A 26 -0.68 -6.05 2.92
CA ASP A 26 0.27 -5.02 2.48
C ASP A 26 0.52 -3.97 3.59
N ARG A 27 -0.55 -3.42 4.16
CA ARG A 27 -0.45 -2.39 5.22
C ARG A 27 0.16 -2.93 6.50
N VAL A 28 -0.19 -4.14 6.91
CA VAL A 28 0.38 -4.78 8.10
C VAL A 28 1.88 -5.02 7.92
N GLY A 29 2.30 -5.55 6.76
CA GLY A 29 3.71 -5.75 6.45
C GLY A 29 4.50 -4.44 6.48
N GLY A 30 3.98 -3.40 5.81
CA GLY A 30 4.59 -2.07 5.84
C GLY A 30 4.70 -1.49 7.24
N PHE A 31 3.64 -1.58 8.04
CA PHE A 31 3.63 -1.08 9.42
C PHE A 31 4.63 -1.82 10.33
N LEU A 32 4.84 -3.12 10.11
CA LEU A 32 5.79 -3.91 10.86
C LEU A 32 7.24 -3.62 10.47
N LEU A 33 7.53 -3.26 9.22
CA LEU A 33 8.90 -3.06 8.74
C LEU A 33 9.40 -1.62 8.92
N PHE A 34 8.56 -0.64 8.59
CA PHE A 34 8.98 0.77 8.51
C PHE A 34 9.61 1.35 9.79
N PRO A 35 9.10 1.10 11.02
CA PRO A 35 9.69 1.68 12.22
C PRO A 35 11.06 1.10 12.58
N PHE A 36 11.33 -0.16 12.23
CA PHE A 36 12.62 -0.80 12.50
C PHE A 36 13.64 -0.55 11.41
N PHE A 37 13.20 -0.21 10.19
CA PHE A 37 14.08 -0.05 9.04
C PHE A 37 15.15 1.02 9.27
N SER A 38 14.79 2.18 9.81
CA SER A 38 15.76 3.25 10.12
C SER A 38 16.80 2.81 11.16
N VAL A 39 16.35 2.16 12.24
CA VAL A 39 17.22 1.72 13.33
C VAL A 39 18.16 0.62 12.82
N TYR A 40 17.66 -0.31 12.02
CA TYR A 40 18.44 -1.37 11.40
C TYR A 40 19.56 -0.82 10.51
N LEU A 41 19.26 0.21 9.69
CA LEU A 41 20.28 0.87 8.88
C LEU A 41 21.38 1.49 9.75
N ILE A 42 21.01 2.20 10.81
CA ILE A 42 22.00 2.84 11.70
C ILE A 42 22.84 1.79 12.42
N ASP A 43 22.22 0.78 13.02
CA ASP A 43 22.90 -0.19 13.88
C ASP A 43 23.75 -1.21 13.09
N HIS A 44 23.21 -1.74 11.99
CA HIS A 44 23.92 -2.76 11.20
C HIS A 44 24.84 -2.19 10.13
N PHE A 45 24.50 -1.04 9.53
CA PHE A 45 25.29 -0.44 8.45
C PHE A 45 26.09 0.78 8.90
N ASN A 46 25.99 1.19 10.18
CA ASN A 46 26.69 2.36 10.73
C ASN A 46 26.47 3.65 9.92
N VAL A 47 25.31 3.77 9.26
CA VAL A 47 24.91 5.01 8.58
C VAL A 47 24.40 6.03 9.58
N THR A 48 24.63 7.30 9.27
CA THR A 48 24.21 8.42 10.09
C THR A 48 22.71 8.71 9.93
N ILE A 49 22.12 9.37 10.94
CA ILE A 49 20.71 9.81 10.91
C ILE A 49 20.45 10.73 9.70
N VAL A 50 21.44 11.55 9.33
CA VAL A 50 21.33 12.47 8.17
C VAL A 50 21.20 11.68 6.87
N GLU A 51 22.00 10.64 6.68
CA GLU A 51 21.92 9.77 5.49
C GLU A 51 20.59 9.04 5.40
N VAL A 52 20.06 8.54 6.52
CA VAL A 52 18.72 7.94 6.58
C VAL A 52 17.64 8.96 6.19
N GLY A 53 17.76 10.21 6.66
CA GLY A 53 16.88 11.31 6.28
C GLY A 53 16.89 11.57 4.77
N PHE A 54 18.08 11.59 4.14
CA PHE A 54 18.21 11.71 2.69
C PHE A 54 17.63 10.51 1.94
N LEU A 55 17.86 9.29 2.44
CA LEU A 55 17.30 8.07 1.85
C LEU A 55 15.78 8.13 1.84
N PHE A 56 15.16 8.57 2.94
CA PHE A 56 13.72 8.74 3.04
C PHE A 56 13.18 9.88 2.16
N ALA A 57 13.95 10.96 2.00
CA ALA A 57 13.60 12.03 1.06
C ALA A 57 13.58 11.52 -0.40
N ILE A 58 14.59 10.73 -0.79
CA ILE A 58 14.64 10.10 -2.12
C ILE A 58 13.50 9.09 -2.27
N PHE A 59 13.22 8.29 -1.24
CA PHE A 59 12.11 7.33 -1.23
C PHE A 59 10.75 8.03 -1.42
N ALA A 60 10.52 9.15 -0.73
CA ALA A 60 9.30 9.95 -0.87
C ALA A 60 9.18 10.54 -2.26
N GLY A 61 10.25 11.14 -2.80
CA GLY A 61 10.29 11.67 -4.16
C GLY A 61 10.03 10.58 -5.21
N GLY A 62 10.69 9.42 -5.05
CA GLY A 62 10.48 8.24 -5.89
C GLY A 62 9.05 7.71 -5.82
N SER A 63 8.41 7.75 -4.64
CA SER A 63 7.01 7.33 -4.47
C SER A 63 6.04 8.24 -5.23
N ILE A 64 6.28 9.56 -5.23
CA ILE A 64 5.45 10.51 -5.99
C ILE A 64 5.59 10.23 -7.49
N ILE A 65 6.81 10.11 -7.99
CA ILE A 65 7.07 9.83 -9.41
C ILE A 65 6.49 8.45 -9.80
N GLY A 66 6.77 7.43 -8.99
CA GLY A 66 6.33 6.06 -9.21
C GLY A 66 4.81 5.92 -9.18
N SER A 67 4.11 6.60 -8.27
CA SER A 67 2.63 6.58 -8.24
C SER A 67 2.02 7.25 -9.47
N THR A 68 2.62 8.34 -9.96
CA THR A 68 2.19 9.04 -11.18
C THR A 68 2.37 8.14 -12.40
N ILE A 69 3.56 7.56 -12.58
CA ILE A 69 3.86 6.66 -13.70
C ILE A 69 3.03 5.37 -13.59
N GLY A 70 2.95 4.77 -12.41
CA GLY A 70 2.20 3.55 -12.14
C GLY A 70 0.70 3.73 -12.39
N GLY A 71 0.13 4.89 -12.05
CA GLY A 71 -1.24 5.26 -12.41
C GLY A 71 -1.45 5.32 -13.92
N ALA A 72 -0.58 6.03 -14.64
CA ALA A 72 -0.66 6.10 -16.10
C ALA A 72 -0.50 4.72 -16.78
N LEU A 73 0.39 3.86 -16.26
CA LEU A 73 0.55 2.49 -16.73
C LEU A 73 -0.69 1.64 -16.42
N THR A 74 -1.29 1.80 -15.24
CA THR A 74 -2.53 1.11 -14.85
C THR A 74 -3.66 1.44 -15.82
N ASP A 75 -3.78 2.69 -16.22
CA ASP A 75 -4.80 3.15 -17.17
C ASP A 75 -4.57 2.58 -18.58
N LYS A 76 -3.31 2.43 -19.00
CA LYS A 76 -2.95 1.90 -20.32
C LYS A 76 -3.02 0.38 -20.44
N TYR A 77 -2.49 -0.35 -19.45
CA TYR A 77 -2.33 -1.81 -19.48
C TYR A 77 -3.44 -2.57 -18.73
N GLY A 78 -4.28 -1.83 -18.00
CA GLY A 78 -5.41 -2.36 -17.26
C GLY A 78 -5.09 -2.72 -15.81
N ARG A 79 -6.06 -2.44 -14.92
CA ARG A 79 -5.94 -2.60 -13.46
C ARG A 79 -5.54 -3.99 -12.99
N ARG A 80 -6.10 -5.05 -13.58
CA ARG A 80 -5.85 -6.43 -13.10
C ARG A 80 -4.42 -6.89 -13.37
N SER A 81 -3.90 -6.61 -14.57
CA SER A 81 -2.53 -6.99 -14.94
C SER A 81 -1.51 -6.20 -14.13
N MET A 82 -1.75 -4.90 -13.91
CA MET A 82 -0.85 -4.06 -13.10
C MET A 82 -0.82 -4.50 -11.64
N LEU A 83 -1.96 -4.86 -11.04
CA LEU A 83 -2.06 -5.36 -9.67
C LEU A 83 -1.39 -6.74 -9.45
N LEU A 84 -1.20 -7.53 -10.50
CA LEU A 84 -0.47 -8.80 -10.42
C LEU A 84 1.03 -8.64 -10.66
N PHE A 85 1.44 -7.51 -11.24
CA PHE A 85 2.83 -7.22 -11.57
C PHE A 85 3.58 -6.56 -10.41
N GLY A 86 2.90 -5.64 -9.69
CA GLY A 86 3.41 -5.03 -8.47
C GLY A 86 3.20 -5.92 -7.26
#